data_AF-A0A958F9K5-F1
#
_entry.id   AF-A0A958F9K5-F1
#
_cell.length_a   1.000
_cell.length_b   1.000
_cell.length_c   1.000
_cell.angle_alpha   90.00
_cell.angle_beta   90.00
_cell.angle_gamma   90.00
#
_symmetry.space_group_name_H-M   'P 1'
#
loop_
_entity.id
_entity.type
_entity.pdbx_description
1 polymer ?
#
loop_
_entity_poly.entity_id
_entity_poly.type
_entity_poly.pdbx_seq_one_letter_code
_entity_poly.pdbx_strand_id
1 'polypeptide(L)'
;NFFDPLGMTRTLVYDESRPQLPARVTGYNGFGDKDDYQILTSGAGGMYSTVEDLFRWDQALYAGRPIAPASQAQAYQPFKLNNDSLLDYGFGWALSDDGQGGKIVSHAGDLSGFRSYIERKLGNRYTIIFLTSKGDVVPRPAMRDAIVNILGGKSFDLPPIPIALKMAQLIRETGIDQAVVQYPELKRSAPDKYDFSESQLNRLGNYFLQKESLAAALEMFRLNAEAYPDSWKCWDSLGGAQLQAGNPQAAAGSFEKSLQLNSDNAHAREMLEKIRVGMTPAEVSPDGG
;
A
#
# COMPACT_ATOMS: atom_id res chain seq x y z
N ASN A 1 -23.63 -24.09 -1.39
CA ASN A 1 -24.91 -23.45 -0.98
C ASN A 1 -24.97 -21.93 -1.11
N PHE A 2 -23.85 -21.19 -1.24
CA PHE A 2 -23.89 -19.72 -1.38
C PHE A 2 -23.64 -19.23 -2.81
N PHE A 3 -22.58 -19.72 -3.48
CA PHE A 3 -22.15 -19.23 -4.80
C PHE A 3 -22.96 -19.77 -5.98
N ASP A 4 -23.26 -21.08 -5.99
CA ASP A 4 -23.95 -21.74 -7.11
C ASP A 4 -25.33 -21.15 -7.42
N PRO A 5 -26.22 -20.87 -6.43
CA PRO A 5 -27.53 -20.24 -6.69
C PRO A 5 -27.45 -18.81 -7.26
N LEU A 6 -26.29 -18.18 -7.18
CA LEU A 6 -26.02 -16.83 -7.68
C LEU A 6 -25.32 -16.84 -9.03
N GLY A 7 -24.95 -18.03 -9.54
CA GLY A 7 -24.15 -18.16 -10.75
C GLY A 7 -22.72 -17.66 -10.60
N MET A 8 -22.20 -17.60 -9.36
CA MET A 8 -20.84 -17.18 -9.06
C MET A 8 -19.84 -18.33 -9.28
N THR A 9 -19.71 -18.75 -10.54
CA THR A 9 -18.99 -19.97 -10.95
C THR A 9 -17.46 -19.86 -10.85
N ARG A 10 -16.93 -18.65 -10.64
CA ARG A 10 -15.51 -18.37 -10.48
C ARG A 10 -15.18 -17.91 -9.06
N THR A 11 -16.06 -18.22 -8.11
CA THR A 11 -15.90 -17.89 -6.69
C THR A 11 -15.80 -19.14 -5.84
N LEU A 12 -14.85 -19.15 -4.92
CA LEU A 12 -14.64 -20.24 -3.97
C LEU A 12 -14.09 -19.72 -2.65
N VAL A 13 -14.25 -20.53 -1.61
CA VAL A 13 -13.45 -20.45 -0.38
C VAL A 13 -12.29 -21.43 -0.55
N TYR A 14 -11.07 -20.95 -0.34
CA TYR A 14 -9.87 -21.76 -0.40
C TYR A 14 -9.63 -22.44 0.94
N ASP A 15 -10.14 -23.66 1.04
CA ASP A 15 -10.05 -24.53 2.19
C ASP A 15 -9.69 -25.97 1.77
N GLU A 16 -9.56 -26.87 2.74
CA GLU A 16 -9.19 -28.27 2.53
C GLU A 16 -10.14 -29.01 1.56
N SER A 17 -11.40 -28.59 1.46
CA SER A 17 -12.39 -29.19 0.58
C SER A 17 -12.25 -28.75 -0.89
N ARG A 18 -11.59 -27.61 -1.14
CA ARG A 18 -11.38 -27.04 -2.47
C ARG A 18 -9.96 -26.47 -2.62
N PRO A 19 -8.91 -27.31 -2.58
CA PRO A 19 -7.51 -26.89 -2.61
C PRO A 19 -7.02 -26.45 -4.01
N GLN A 20 -7.89 -26.39 -5.01
CA GLN A 20 -7.51 -26.02 -6.39
C GLN A 20 -8.02 -24.62 -6.74
N LEU A 21 -7.13 -23.80 -7.30
CA LEU A 21 -7.39 -22.41 -7.68
C LEU A 21 -7.16 -22.20 -9.19
N PRO A 22 -8.10 -22.64 -10.04
CA PRO A 22 -7.94 -22.50 -11.49
C PRO A 22 -7.91 -21.02 -11.90
N ALA A 23 -6.95 -20.65 -12.76
CA ALA A 23 -6.79 -19.29 -13.29
C ALA A 23 -6.64 -18.17 -12.23
N ARG A 24 -6.11 -18.50 -11.05
CA ARG A 24 -5.71 -17.51 -10.04
C ARG A 24 -4.50 -16.72 -10.53
N VAL A 25 -4.58 -15.39 -10.43
CA VAL A 25 -3.43 -14.50 -10.67
C VAL A 25 -2.42 -14.58 -9.53
N THR A 26 -1.14 -14.37 -9.84
CA THR A 26 -0.06 -14.27 -8.85
C THR A 26 -0.02 -12.87 -8.24
N GLY A 27 0.16 -12.79 -6.92
CA GLY A 27 0.38 -11.55 -6.20
C GLY A 27 1.81 -11.01 -6.35
N TYR A 28 1.93 -9.69 -6.48
CA TYR A 28 3.17 -8.98 -6.57
C TYR A 28 3.18 -7.75 -5.67
N ASN A 29 4.37 -7.36 -5.20
CA ASN A 29 4.58 -6.05 -4.58
C ASN A 29 4.70 -4.95 -5.65
N GLY A 30 4.95 -3.72 -5.20
CA GLY A 30 4.86 -2.54 -6.03
C GLY A 30 6.00 -2.44 -7.03
N PHE A 31 7.14 -2.98 -6.63
CA PHE A 31 8.36 -3.03 -7.42
C PHE A 31 8.38 -4.19 -8.42
N GLY A 32 7.44 -5.14 -8.30
CA GLY A 32 7.21 -6.24 -9.23
C GLY A 32 7.76 -7.58 -8.75
N ASP A 33 8.21 -7.70 -7.50
CA ASP A 33 8.58 -9.00 -6.94
C ASP A 33 7.33 -9.80 -6.58
N LYS A 34 7.47 -11.13 -6.67
CA LYS A 34 6.43 -12.06 -6.21
C LYS A 34 6.18 -11.84 -4.72
N ASP A 35 4.93 -11.54 -4.39
CA ASP A 35 4.41 -11.40 -3.03
C ASP A 35 3.05 -12.12 -3.00
N ASP A 36 3.14 -13.44 -2.97
CA ASP A 36 2.01 -14.34 -3.25
C ASP A 36 1.72 -15.22 -2.05
N TYR A 37 0.44 -15.47 -1.75
CA TYR A 37 0.02 -16.29 -0.61
C TYR A 37 -0.93 -17.41 -1.04
N GLN A 38 -0.81 -18.57 -0.39
CA GLN A 38 -1.75 -19.68 -0.51
C GLN A 38 -2.05 -20.22 0.89
N ILE A 39 -2.80 -19.44 1.67
CA ILE A 39 -3.18 -19.80 3.04
C ILE A 39 -4.57 -20.43 3.00
N LEU A 40 -4.66 -21.68 3.46
CA LEU A 40 -5.94 -22.36 3.69
C LEU A 40 -6.61 -21.69 4.89
N THR A 41 -7.54 -20.77 4.61
CA THR A 41 -8.28 -20.04 5.65
C THR A 41 -9.72 -19.84 5.22
N SER A 42 -10.61 -19.79 6.19
CA SER A 42 -12.04 -19.58 5.98
C SER A 42 -12.59 -18.61 7.03
N GLY A 43 -13.60 -17.83 6.67
CA GLY A 43 -14.24 -16.86 7.56
C GLY A 43 -13.67 -15.45 7.40
N ALA A 44 -12.50 -15.17 8.01
CA ALA A 44 -11.88 -13.84 7.95
C ALA A 44 -11.28 -13.48 6.58
N GLY A 45 -11.05 -14.49 5.72
CA GLY A 45 -10.45 -14.34 4.41
C GLY A 45 -10.50 -15.65 3.63
N GLY A 46 -9.63 -15.79 2.62
CA GLY A 46 -9.48 -17.03 1.85
C GLY A 46 -10.50 -17.22 0.73
N MET A 47 -11.35 -16.22 0.46
CA MET A 47 -12.20 -16.22 -0.73
C MET A 47 -11.44 -15.73 -1.96
N TYR A 48 -11.62 -16.44 -3.06
CA TYR A 48 -11.17 -16.04 -4.39
C TYR A 48 -12.39 -15.80 -5.27
N SER A 49 -12.38 -14.72 -6.04
CA SER A 49 -13.51 -14.32 -6.87
C SER A 49 -13.06 -13.49 -8.08
N THR A 50 -14.03 -13.01 -8.86
CA THR A 50 -13.85 -12.10 -9.99
C THR A 50 -14.77 -10.89 -9.83
N VAL A 51 -14.49 -9.80 -10.54
CA VAL A 51 -15.35 -8.62 -10.47
C VAL A 51 -16.78 -8.93 -10.93
N GLU A 52 -16.94 -9.82 -11.92
CA GLU A 52 -18.24 -10.24 -12.44
C GLU A 52 -19.04 -11.05 -11.41
N ASP A 53 -18.39 -11.96 -10.68
CA ASP A 53 -19.06 -12.73 -9.63
C ASP A 53 -19.42 -11.85 -8.42
N LEU A 54 -18.52 -10.96 -8.01
CA LEU A 54 -18.82 -9.98 -6.95
C LEU A 54 -19.95 -9.03 -7.35
N PHE A 55 -20.04 -8.67 -8.64
CA PHE A 55 -21.17 -7.90 -9.14
C PHE A 55 -22.48 -8.72 -9.10
N ARG A 56 -22.47 -9.99 -9.52
CA ARG A 56 -23.64 -10.88 -9.36
C ARG A 56 -24.08 -10.98 -7.91
N TRP A 57 -23.11 -11.06 -6.99
CA TRP A 57 -23.37 -11.07 -5.56
C TRP A 57 -24.11 -9.79 -5.13
N ASP A 58 -23.57 -8.63 -5.46
CA ASP A 58 -24.19 -7.35 -5.18
C ASP A 58 -25.63 -7.23 -5.74
N GLN A 59 -25.84 -7.64 -6.98
CA GLN A 59 -27.16 -7.61 -7.61
C GLN A 59 -28.16 -8.54 -6.91
N ALA A 60 -27.71 -9.71 -6.46
CA ALA A 60 -28.54 -10.65 -5.72
C ALA A 60 -28.98 -10.11 -4.35
N LEU A 61 -28.12 -9.34 -3.67
CA LEU A 61 -28.48 -8.66 -2.42
C LEU A 61 -29.64 -7.68 -2.61
N TYR A 62 -29.68 -6.91 -3.70
CA TYR A 62 -30.83 -6.06 -4.01
C TYR A 62 -32.13 -6.86 -4.26
N ALA A 63 -32.01 -8.11 -4.71
CA ALA A 63 -33.13 -9.04 -4.85
C ALA A 63 -33.45 -9.81 -3.56
N GLY A 64 -32.81 -9.48 -2.43
CA GLY A 64 -33.07 -10.10 -1.13
C GLY A 64 -32.58 -11.55 -1.01
N ARG A 65 -31.58 -11.96 -1.81
CA ARG A 65 -31.06 -13.33 -1.82
C ARG A 65 -29.52 -13.40 -1.92
N PRO A 66 -28.88 -14.44 -1.35
CA PRO A 66 -29.47 -15.45 -0.51
C PRO A 66 -29.71 -14.94 0.92
N ILE A 67 -29.33 -13.69 1.22
CA ILE A 67 -29.54 -13.05 2.52
C ILE A 67 -30.82 -12.22 2.46
N ALA A 68 -31.78 -12.53 3.33
CA ALA A 68 -33.05 -11.83 3.41
C ALA A 68 -32.85 -10.33 3.73
N PRO A 69 -33.73 -9.43 3.23
CA PRO A 69 -33.60 -7.99 3.47
C PRO A 69 -33.51 -7.60 4.95
N ALA A 70 -34.20 -8.30 5.85
CA ALA A 70 -34.13 -8.05 7.29
C ALA A 70 -32.73 -8.32 7.87
N SER A 71 -32.08 -9.41 7.45
CA SER A 71 -30.70 -9.72 7.85
C SER A 71 -29.69 -8.76 7.24
N GLN A 72 -29.91 -8.32 5.99
CA GLN A 72 -29.08 -7.26 5.39
C GLN A 72 -29.21 -5.94 6.18
N ALA A 73 -30.44 -5.57 6.57
CA ALA A 73 -30.67 -4.36 7.35
C ALA A 73 -29.93 -4.38 8.70
N GLN A 74 -29.84 -5.55 9.34
CA GLN A 74 -29.01 -5.75 10.55
C GLN A 74 -27.52 -5.63 10.25
N ALA A 75 -27.04 -6.19 9.14
CA ALA A 75 -25.64 -6.08 8.72
C ALA A 75 -25.19 -4.64 8.46
N TYR A 76 -26.11 -3.74 8.12
CA TYR A 76 -25.81 -2.34 7.80
C TYR A 76 -26.10 -1.36 8.96
N GLN A 77 -26.20 -1.87 10.20
CA GLN A 77 -26.30 -1.05 11.40
C GLN A 77 -24.96 -0.90 12.10
N PRO A 78 -24.67 0.28 12.67
CA PRO A 78 -23.49 0.46 13.51
C PRO A 78 -23.62 -0.36 14.78
N PHE A 79 -22.50 -0.93 15.23
CA PHE A 79 -22.43 -1.54 16.55
C PHE A 79 -22.21 -0.50 17.64
N LYS A 80 -22.87 -0.70 18.77
CA LYS A 80 -22.64 0.07 19.99
C LYS A 80 -21.57 -0.61 20.83
N LEU A 81 -20.52 0.11 21.17
CA LEU A 81 -19.43 -0.36 22.02
C LEU A 81 -19.79 -0.28 23.51
N ASN A 82 -18.99 -0.92 24.37
CA ASN A 82 -19.20 -0.95 25.83
C ASN A 82 -19.17 0.45 26.48
N ASN A 83 -18.59 1.44 25.82
CA ASN A 83 -18.53 2.84 26.26
C ASN A 83 -19.65 3.71 25.64
N ASP A 84 -20.70 3.09 25.14
CA ASP A 84 -21.84 3.71 24.44
C ASP A 84 -21.55 4.40 23.10
N SER A 85 -20.30 4.47 22.65
CA SER A 85 -19.97 5.01 21.33
C SER A 85 -20.41 4.07 20.20
N LEU A 86 -20.71 4.64 19.04
CA LEU A 86 -21.03 3.90 17.83
C LEU A 86 -19.76 3.63 17.03
N LEU A 87 -19.63 2.42 16.54
CA LEU A 87 -18.63 2.01 15.58
C LEU A 87 -19.24 2.08 14.17
N ASP A 88 -18.51 2.69 13.24
CA ASP A 88 -18.88 2.76 11.81
C ASP A 88 -18.65 1.42 11.09
N TYR A 89 -19.15 0.35 11.68
CA TYR A 89 -19.02 -1.03 11.21
C TYR A 89 -20.24 -1.86 11.64
N GLY A 90 -20.70 -2.74 10.75
CA GLY A 90 -21.79 -3.70 10.98
C GLY A 90 -21.52 -5.00 10.22
N PHE A 91 -21.81 -6.16 10.80
CA PHE A 91 -21.51 -7.53 10.33
C PHE A 91 -20.76 -7.66 8.97
N GLY A 92 -19.46 -7.35 8.94
CA GLY A 92 -18.64 -7.50 7.72
C GLY A 92 -18.63 -6.29 6.77
N TRP A 93 -19.08 -5.11 7.21
CA TRP A 93 -19.21 -3.89 6.41
C TRP A 93 -18.79 -2.66 7.21
N ALA A 94 -17.86 -1.88 6.66
CA ALA A 94 -17.65 -0.50 7.07
C ALA A 94 -18.84 0.37 6.61
N LEU A 95 -19.26 1.30 7.45
CA LEU A 95 -20.44 2.14 7.24
C LEU A 95 -20.01 3.58 7.02
N SER A 96 -20.64 4.26 6.06
CA SER A 96 -20.41 5.69 5.81
C SER A 96 -21.62 6.30 5.09
N ASP A 97 -21.59 7.62 4.89
CA ASP A 97 -22.54 8.33 4.04
C ASP A 97 -21.81 9.12 2.94
N ASP A 98 -22.55 9.50 1.91
CA ASP A 98 -22.04 10.25 0.75
C ASP A 98 -22.00 11.78 0.94
N GLY A 99 -22.18 12.27 2.17
CA GLY A 99 -22.31 13.68 2.51
C GLY A 99 -23.66 14.31 2.11
N GLN A 100 -24.55 13.56 1.46
CA GLN A 100 -25.88 13.97 1.00
C GLN A 100 -26.99 13.08 1.59
N GLY A 101 -26.68 12.28 2.61
CA GLY A 101 -27.61 11.39 3.30
C GLY A 101 -27.78 10.01 2.65
N GLY A 102 -27.01 9.69 1.60
CA GLY A 102 -26.99 8.37 0.97
C GLY A 102 -26.11 7.39 1.74
N LYS A 103 -26.70 6.31 2.27
CA LYS A 103 -25.96 5.26 2.99
C LYS A 103 -25.06 4.44 2.06
N ILE A 104 -23.79 4.33 2.46
CA ILE A 104 -22.75 3.53 1.82
C ILE A 104 -22.31 2.41 2.77
N VAL A 105 -22.17 1.21 2.21
CA VAL A 105 -21.53 0.08 2.90
C VAL A 105 -20.35 -0.41 2.06
N SER A 106 -19.20 -0.64 2.69
CA SER A 106 -18.01 -1.09 1.97
C SER A 106 -17.19 -2.09 2.77
N HIS A 107 -16.28 -2.79 2.09
CA HIS A 107 -15.24 -3.55 2.75
C HIS A 107 -13.99 -3.62 1.86
N ALA A 108 -12.82 -3.52 2.49
CA ALA A 108 -11.54 -3.72 1.83
C ALA A 108 -10.93 -5.07 2.21
N GLY A 109 -10.01 -5.56 1.40
CA GLY A 109 -9.17 -6.71 1.72
C GLY A 109 -7.72 -6.41 1.39
N ASP A 110 -6.82 -6.81 2.29
CA ASP A 110 -5.39 -6.56 2.19
C ASP A 110 -4.64 -7.84 2.60
N LEU A 111 -3.95 -8.49 1.66
CA LEU A 111 -3.08 -9.64 1.97
C LEU A 111 -1.99 -9.81 0.91
N SER A 112 -0.72 -9.78 1.33
CA SER A 112 0.45 -9.86 0.43
C SER A 112 0.32 -8.89 -0.76
N GLY A 113 0.54 -9.35 -1.99
CA GLY A 113 0.40 -8.55 -3.20
C GLY A 113 -1.04 -8.26 -3.62
N PHE A 114 -2.07 -8.68 -2.87
CA PHE A 114 -3.46 -8.53 -3.25
C PHE A 114 -4.15 -7.41 -2.51
N ARG A 115 -4.96 -6.63 -3.22
CA ARG A 115 -5.96 -5.73 -2.62
C ARG A 115 -7.30 -5.92 -3.27
N SER A 116 -8.33 -5.84 -2.45
CA SER A 116 -9.71 -5.84 -2.89
C SER A 116 -10.49 -4.70 -2.25
N TYR A 117 -11.55 -4.30 -2.92
CA TYR A 117 -12.51 -3.35 -2.41
C TYR A 117 -13.86 -3.59 -3.05
N ILE A 118 -14.91 -3.53 -2.23
CA ILE A 118 -16.28 -3.44 -2.69
C ILE A 118 -17.00 -2.34 -1.91
N GLU A 119 -17.71 -1.47 -2.62
CA GLU A 119 -18.58 -0.44 -2.07
C GLU A 119 -19.96 -0.57 -2.70
N ARG A 120 -21.01 -0.38 -1.90
CA ARG A 120 -22.41 -0.38 -2.32
C ARG A 120 -23.09 0.86 -1.79
N LYS A 121 -23.71 1.65 -2.65
CA LYS A 121 -24.64 2.70 -2.24
C LYS A 121 -26.06 2.19 -2.32
N LEU A 122 -26.70 2.10 -1.15
CA LEU A 122 -27.96 1.38 -1.03
C LEU A 122 -29.14 2.12 -1.71
N GLY A 123 -29.14 3.46 -1.66
CA GLY A 123 -30.23 4.27 -2.22
C GLY A 123 -30.28 4.30 -3.75
N ASN A 124 -29.14 4.57 -4.40
CA ASN A 124 -29.08 4.77 -5.86
C ASN A 124 -28.58 3.54 -6.63
N ARG A 125 -28.39 2.41 -5.94
CA ARG A 125 -27.97 1.12 -6.50
C ARG A 125 -26.74 1.20 -7.39
N TYR A 126 -25.69 1.88 -6.91
CA TYR A 126 -24.36 1.80 -7.54
C TYR A 126 -23.43 0.92 -6.70
N THR A 127 -22.50 0.26 -7.40
CA THR A 127 -21.49 -0.60 -6.79
C THR A 127 -20.13 -0.32 -7.43
N ILE A 128 -19.09 -0.24 -6.60
CA ILE A 128 -17.71 -0.07 -7.03
C ILE A 128 -16.93 -1.30 -6.58
N ILE A 129 -16.19 -1.94 -7.48
CA ILE A 129 -15.40 -3.14 -7.21
C ILE A 129 -13.99 -2.95 -7.76
N PHE A 130 -12.98 -3.14 -6.93
CA PHE A 130 -11.57 -3.19 -7.35
C PHE A 130 -10.92 -4.48 -6.89
N LEU A 131 -10.21 -5.14 -7.78
CA LEU A 131 -9.34 -6.26 -7.48
C LEU A 131 -7.97 -5.99 -8.12
N THR A 132 -6.89 -6.11 -7.35
CA THR A 132 -5.52 -5.98 -7.86
C THR A 132 -4.64 -7.06 -7.25
N SER A 133 -3.70 -7.56 -8.05
CA SER A 133 -2.61 -8.43 -7.61
C SER A 133 -1.26 -7.68 -7.54
N LYS A 134 -1.32 -6.35 -7.44
CA LYS A 134 -0.17 -5.46 -7.21
C LYS A 134 -0.49 -4.46 -6.09
N GLY A 135 -0.36 -4.91 -4.84
CA GLY A 135 -1.24 -4.42 -3.78
C GLY A 135 -0.82 -3.13 -3.05
N ASP A 136 0.46 -2.89 -2.89
CA ASP A 136 1.06 -1.75 -2.18
C ASP A 136 1.22 -0.48 -3.04
N VAL A 137 0.56 -0.41 -4.19
CA VAL A 137 0.66 0.73 -5.14
C VAL A 137 -0.67 1.29 -5.59
N VAL A 138 -1.80 0.73 -5.11
CA VAL A 138 -3.14 1.15 -5.51
C VAL A 138 -3.71 2.11 -4.47
N PRO A 139 -3.79 3.42 -4.76
CA PRO A 139 -4.36 4.40 -3.83
C PRO A 139 -5.88 4.32 -3.87
N ARG A 140 -6.44 3.32 -3.18
CA ARG A 140 -7.88 3.02 -3.16
C ARG A 140 -8.78 4.25 -2.93
N PRO A 141 -8.50 5.14 -1.94
CA PRO A 141 -9.36 6.30 -1.71
C PRO A 141 -9.42 7.23 -2.93
N ALA A 142 -8.26 7.59 -3.49
CA ALA A 142 -8.19 8.49 -4.65
C ALA A 142 -8.85 7.87 -5.89
N MET A 143 -8.66 6.56 -6.13
CA MET A 143 -9.34 5.87 -7.24
C MET A 143 -10.86 5.84 -7.07
N ARG A 144 -11.32 5.58 -5.83
CA ARG A 144 -12.75 5.58 -5.49
C ARG A 144 -13.35 6.97 -5.71
N ASP A 145 -12.70 8.02 -5.23
CA ASP A 145 -13.19 9.39 -5.38
C ASP A 145 -13.21 9.84 -6.84
N ALA A 146 -12.19 9.49 -7.63
CA ALA A 146 -12.19 9.74 -9.07
C ALA A 146 -13.38 9.07 -9.76
N ILE A 147 -13.70 7.81 -9.42
CA ILE A 147 -14.85 7.09 -9.99
C ILE A 147 -16.18 7.72 -9.57
N VAL A 148 -16.34 8.10 -8.31
CA VAL A 148 -17.55 8.80 -7.84
C VAL A 148 -17.73 10.13 -8.57
N ASN A 149 -16.65 10.88 -8.79
CA ASN A 149 -16.69 12.13 -9.55
C ASN A 149 -17.05 11.89 -11.02
N ILE A 150 -16.48 10.88 -11.68
CA ILE A 150 -16.84 10.49 -13.05
C ILE A 150 -18.33 10.18 -13.16
N LEU A 151 -18.86 9.34 -12.25
CA LEU A 151 -20.28 8.98 -12.23
C LEU A 151 -21.20 10.19 -11.95
N GLY A 152 -20.71 11.17 -11.20
CA GLY A 152 -21.41 12.41 -10.92
C GLY A 152 -21.24 13.51 -11.97
N GLY A 153 -20.49 13.26 -13.07
CA GLY A 153 -20.17 14.28 -14.07
C GLY A 153 -19.32 15.43 -13.54
N LYS A 154 -18.54 15.21 -12.47
CA LYS A 154 -17.65 16.19 -11.84
C LYS A 154 -16.23 16.06 -12.37
N SER A 155 -15.43 17.11 -12.22
CA SER A 155 -13.99 17.05 -12.43
C SER A 155 -13.33 16.07 -11.45
N PHE A 156 -12.26 15.42 -11.90
CA PHE A 156 -11.49 14.49 -11.10
C PHE A 156 -10.01 14.55 -11.47
N ASP A 157 -9.17 14.20 -10.51
CA ASP A 157 -7.74 14.02 -10.72
C ASP A 157 -7.42 12.53 -10.68
N LEU A 158 -6.49 12.10 -11.54
CA LEU A 158 -5.92 10.77 -11.41
C LEU A 158 -4.87 10.78 -10.30
N PRO A 159 -4.82 9.74 -9.45
CA PRO A 159 -3.78 9.65 -8.45
C PRO A 159 -2.40 9.61 -9.14
N PRO A 160 -1.41 10.37 -8.65
CA PRO A 160 -0.09 10.39 -9.24
C PRO A 160 0.59 9.03 -9.07
N ILE A 161 1.44 8.66 -10.04
CA ILE A 161 2.20 7.42 -10.00
C ILE A 161 3.36 7.60 -9.01
N PRO A 162 3.59 6.70 -8.04
CA PRO A 162 4.72 6.85 -7.14
C PRO A 162 6.05 6.87 -7.92
N ILE A 163 6.86 7.93 -7.79
CA ILE A 163 8.11 8.07 -8.57
C ILE A 163 9.07 6.92 -8.32
N ALA A 164 9.01 6.33 -7.12
CA ALA A 164 9.75 5.13 -6.73
C ALA A 164 9.58 3.99 -7.74
N LEU A 165 8.38 3.79 -8.28
CA LEU A 165 8.11 2.72 -9.25
C LEU A 165 8.77 3.01 -10.59
N LYS A 166 8.73 4.27 -11.03
CA LYS A 166 9.38 4.69 -12.28
C LYS A 166 10.90 4.63 -12.16
N MET A 167 11.46 5.04 -11.02
CA MET A 167 12.91 4.93 -10.75
C MET A 167 13.35 3.48 -10.68
N ALA A 168 12.61 2.60 -9.99
CA ALA A 168 12.90 1.16 -9.99
C ALA A 168 12.89 0.56 -11.40
N GLN A 169 11.93 0.97 -12.24
CA GLN A 169 11.90 0.59 -13.64
C GLN A 169 13.14 1.08 -14.41
N LEU A 170 13.47 2.37 -14.31
CA LEU A 170 14.63 2.95 -14.99
C LEU A 170 15.94 2.30 -14.57
N ILE A 171 16.12 1.99 -13.28
CA ILE A 171 17.32 1.31 -12.78
C ILE A 171 17.47 -0.07 -13.40
N ARG A 172 16.37 -0.82 -13.53
CA ARG A 172 16.39 -2.13 -14.22
C ARG A 172 16.70 -2.03 -15.71
N GLU A 173 16.21 -0.98 -16.37
CA GLU A 173 16.33 -0.80 -17.82
C GLU A 173 17.67 -0.17 -18.24
N THR A 174 18.23 0.71 -17.42
CA THR A 174 19.35 1.60 -17.81
C THR A 174 20.52 1.61 -16.83
N GLY A 175 20.39 0.95 -15.67
CA GLY A 175 21.36 1.03 -14.58
C GLY A 175 21.13 2.24 -13.67
N ILE A 176 21.82 2.25 -12.52
CA ILE A 176 21.62 3.24 -11.45
C ILE A 176 22.01 4.65 -11.94
N ASP A 177 23.21 4.80 -12.49
CA ASP A 177 23.77 6.09 -12.90
C ASP A 177 22.88 6.81 -13.92
N GLN A 178 22.39 6.09 -14.94
CA GLN A 178 21.51 6.66 -15.96
C GLN A 178 20.11 6.98 -15.42
N ALA A 179 19.60 6.16 -14.50
CA ALA A 179 18.30 6.43 -13.88
C ALA A 179 18.32 7.69 -13.01
N VAL A 180 19.36 7.87 -12.18
CA VAL A 180 19.50 9.01 -11.28
C VAL A 180 19.53 10.34 -12.05
N VAL A 181 20.24 10.39 -13.19
CA VAL A 181 20.30 11.59 -14.05
C VAL A 181 18.92 11.98 -14.62
N GLN A 182 17.98 11.04 -14.76
CA GLN A 182 16.63 11.33 -15.25
C GLN A 182 15.69 11.91 -14.19
N TYR A 183 15.97 11.72 -12.90
CA TYR A 183 15.05 12.13 -11.82
C TYR A 183 14.73 13.64 -11.84
N PRO A 184 15.71 14.57 -11.96
CA PRO A 184 15.42 16.00 -12.00
C PRO A 184 14.54 16.39 -13.20
N GLU A 185 14.77 15.77 -14.35
CA GLU A 185 13.97 16.04 -15.55
C GLU A 185 12.53 15.51 -15.40
N LEU A 186 12.35 14.34 -14.79
CA LEU A 186 11.00 13.83 -14.47
C LEU A 186 10.27 14.78 -13.51
N LYS A 187 10.96 15.29 -12.48
CA LYS A 187 10.41 16.25 -11.51
C LYS A 187 10.00 17.57 -12.16
N ARG A 188 10.77 18.02 -13.15
CA ARG A 188 10.51 19.26 -13.90
C ARG A 188 9.42 19.12 -14.95
N SER A 189 9.45 18.03 -15.73
CA SER A 189 8.58 17.84 -16.91
C SER A 189 7.23 17.19 -16.59
N ALA A 190 7.12 16.48 -15.47
CA ALA A 190 5.92 15.73 -15.10
C ALA A 190 5.57 15.79 -13.60
N PRO A 191 5.53 17.00 -12.99
CA PRO A 191 5.33 17.16 -11.54
C PRO A 191 4.00 16.61 -11.04
N ASP A 192 2.93 16.70 -11.84
CA ASP A 192 1.58 16.23 -11.46
C ASP A 192 1.37 14.74 -11.81
N LYS A 193 2.23 14.18 -12.66
CA LYS A 193 2.12 12.78 -13.08
C LYS A 193 2.66 11.82 -12.02
N TYR A 194 3.69 12.26 -11.29
CA TYR A 194 4.37 11.42 -10.31
C TYR A 194 4.31 12.00 -8.91
N ASP A 195 4.15 11.15 -7.90
CA ASP A 195 4.33 11.55 -6.52
C ASP A 195 5.84 11.60 -6.26
N PHE A 196 6.36 12.81 -6.04
CA PHE A 196 7.76 13.06 -5.73
C PHE A 196 8.05 13.12 -4.24
N SER A 197 7.06 12.91 -3.36
CA SER A 197 7.21 13.07 -1.91
C SER A 197 8.42 12.33 -1.36
N GLU A 198 9.00 12.89 -0.28
CA GLU A 198 10.18 12.36 0.40
C GLU A 198 10.12 10.84 0.67
N SER A 199 8.93 10.35 1.00
CA SER A 199 8.68 8.94 1.29
C SER A 199 9.02 8.00 0.13
N GLN A 200 8.98 8.49 -1.12
CA GLN A 200 9.07 7.65 -2.31
C GLN A 200 10.49 7.13 -2.54
N LEU A 201 11.48 8.01 -2.61
CA LEU A 201 12.87 7.59 -2.74
C LEU A 201 13.35 6.85 -1.49
N ASN A 202 12.85 7.21 -0.31
CA ASN A 202 13.14 6.46 0.92
C ASN A 202 12.64 5.01 0.85
N ARG A 203 11.40 4.81 0.38
CA ARG A 203 10.82 3.48 0.15
C ARG A 203 11.65 2.68 -0.85
N LEU A 204 12.12 3.32 -1.93
CA LEU A 204 12.95 2.66 -2.94
C LEU A 204 14.36 2.31 -2.41
N GLY A 205 14.96 3.17 -1.60
CA GLY A 205 16.23 2.88 -0.92
C GLY A 205 16.11 1.66 -0.01
N ASN A 206 15.09 1.64 0.85
CA ASN A 206 14.81 0.49 1.72
C ASN A 206 14.53 -0.80 0.94
N TYR A 207 13.82 -0.69 -0.18
CA TYR A 207 13.61 -1.81 -1.09
C TYR A 207 14.95 -2.41 -1.57
N PHE A 208 15.89 -1.57 -1.99
CA PHE A 208 17.20 -2.05 -2.44
C PHE A 208 18.06 -2.62 -1.30
N LEU A 209 17.95 -2.11 -0.07
CA LEU A 209 18.59 -2.72 1.09
C LEU A 209 18.08 -4.15 1.32
N GLN A 210 16.76 -4.36 1.25
CA GLN A 210 16.15 -5.70 1.35
C GLN A 210 16.57 -6.64 0.21
N LYS A 211 16.98 -6.09 -0.93
CA LYS A 211 17.53 -6.83 -2.08
C LYS A 211 19.04 -6.98 -2.03
N GLU A 212 19.68 -6.60 -0.92
CA GLU A 212 21.13 -6.63 -0.74
C GLU A 212 21.88 -5.77 -1.78
N SER A 213 21.18 -4.86 -2.45
CA SER A 213 21.74 -3.95 -3.45
C SER A 213 22.13 -2.64 -2.79
N LEU A 214 23.20 -2.68 -2.01
CA LEU A 214 23.66 -1.54 -1.22
C LEU A 214 24.02 -0.32 -2.09
N ALA A 215 24.60 -0.54 -3.27
CA ALA A 215 24.91 0.53 -4.22
C ALA A 215 23.65 1.27 -4.68
N ALA A 216 22.58 0.55 -5.06
CA ALA A 216 21.33 1.18 -5.47
C ALA A 216 20.65 1.88 -4.29
N ALA A 217 20.67 1.29 -3.10
CA ALA A 217 20.10 1.89 -1.91
C ALA A 217 20.78 3.22 -1.56
N LEU A 218 22.12 3.25 -1.53
CA LEU A 218 22.91 4.45 -1.28
C LEU A 218 22.55 5.58 -2.23
N GLU A 219 22.48 5.31 -3.53
CA GLU A 219 22.13 6.32 -4.53
C GLU A 219 20.70 6.84 -4.35
N MET A 220 19.75 5.99 -3.97
CA MET A 220 18.37 6.44 -3.71
C MET A 220 18.26 7.30 -2.45
N PHE A 221 18.97 6.95 -1.37
CA PHE A 221 19.00 7.78 -0.16
C PHE A 221 19.74 9.09 -0.37
N ARG A 222 20.85 9.08 -1.12
CA ARG A 222 21.60 10.28 -1.51
C ARG A 222 20.71 11.21 -2.32
N LEU A 223 20.08 10.70 -3.39
CA LEU A 223 19.16 11.46 -4.22
C LEU A 223 17.99 12.04 -3.40
N ASN A 224 17.50 11.31 -2.40
CA ASN A 224 16.45 11.80 -1.51
C ASN A 224 16.93 12.96 -0.63
N ALA A 225 18.11 12.83 -0.01
CA ALA A 225 18.71 13.89 0.81
C ALA A 225 19.01 15.16 -0.01
N GLU A 226 19.41 15.01 -1.27
CA GLU A 226 19.58 16.15 -2.19
C GLU A 226 18.25 16.79 -2.59
N ALA A 227 17.21 15.98 -2.81
CA ALA A 227 15.88 16.46 -3.16
C ALA A 227 15.14 17.11 -1.97
N TYR A 228 15.50 16.73 -0.74
CA TYR A 228 14.89 17.16 0.53
C TYR A 228 15.96 17.49 1.58
N PRO A 229 16.78 18.54 1.35
CA PRO A 229 17.95 18.86 2.19
C PRO A 229 17.59 19.26 3.63
N ASP A 230 16.34 19.67 3.87
CA ASP A 230 15.84 20.06 5.19
C ASP A 230 15.15 18.91 5.95
N SER A 231 15.07 17.71 5.35
CA SER A 231 14.53 16.53 6.05
C SER A 231 15.61 15.79 6.83
N TRP A 232 15.54 15.88 8.15
CA TRP A 232 16.41 15.10 9.03
C TRP A 232 16.31 13.58 8.80
N LYS A 233 15.15 13.08 8.32
CA LYS A 233 14.91 11.65 8.06
C LYS A 233 15.68 11.16 6.84
N CYS A 234 15.80 12.00 5.81
CA CYS A 234 16.59 11.68 4.62
C CYS A 234 18.07 11.52 4.96
N TRP A 235 18.61 12.46 5.75
CA TRP A 235 19.99 12.40 6.21
C TRP A 235 20.25 11.21 7.16
N ASP A 236 19.29 10.91 8.05
CA ASP A 236 19.37 9.74 8.92
C ASP A 236 19.40 8.42 8.12
N SER A 237 18.52 8.29 7.12
CA SER A 237 18.47 7.10 6.25
C SER A 237 19.73 6.95 5.38
N LEU A 238 20.26 8.06 4.86
CA LEU A 238 21.54 8.08 4.13
C LEU A 238 22.71 7.67 5.05
N GLY A 239 22.74 8.17 6.29
CA GLY A 239 23.75 7.81 7.28
C GLY A 239 23.76 6.33 7.59
N GLY A 240 22.58 5.73 7.80
CA GLY A 240 22.44 4.28 8.01
C GLY A 240 22.99 3.46 6.84
N ALA A 241 22.62 3.81 5.60
CA ALA A 241 23.11 3.12 4.41
C ALA A 241 24.64 3.28 4.21
N GLN A 242 25.19 4.46 4.49
CA GLN A 242 26.64 4.71 4.43
C GLN A 242 27.42 3.88 5.45
N LEU A 243 26.88 3.73 6.66
CA LEU A 243 27.49 2.91 7.69
C LEU A 243 27.49 1.43 7.30
N GLN A 244 26.36 0.93 6.77
CA GLN A 244 26.26 -0.42 6.23
C GLN A 244 27.25 -0.66 5.08
N ALA A 245 27.59 0.39 4.32
CA ALA A 245 28.60 0.36 3.26
C ALA A 245 30.05 0.48 3.75
N GLY A 246 30.28 0.47 5.06
CA GLY A 246 31.63 0.57 5.63
C GLY A 246 32.24 1.97 5.54
N ASN A 247 31.41 3.01 5.41
CA ASN A 247 31.85 4.40 5.30
C ASN A 247 31.46 5.22 6.55
N PRO A 248 32.05 4.93 7.74
CA PRO A 248 31.64 5.56 9.00
C PRO A 248 31.86 7.07 9.02
N GLN A 249 32.87 7.59 8.33
CA GLN A 249 33.11 9.03 8.22
C GLN A 249 31.99 9.74 7.46
N ALA A 250 31.53 9.17 6.34
CA ALA A 250 30.41 9.72 5.58
C ALA A 250 29.11 9.62 6.38
N ALA A 251 28.89 8.47 7.03
CA ALA A 251 27.74 8.24 7.89
C ALA A 251 27.65 9.25 9.03
N ALA A 252 28.78 9.54 9.71
CA ALA A 252 28.85 10.55 10.76
C ALA A 252 28.41 11.93 10.24
N GLY A 253 28.90 12.36 9.09
CA GLY A 253 28.48 13.63 8.49
C GLY A 253 26.96 13.70 8.21
N SER A 254 26.36 12.60 7.74
CA SER A 254 24.92 12.51 7.52
C SER A 254 24.11 12.53 8.82
N PHE A 255 24.55 11.80 9.86
CA PHE A 255 23.88 11.81 11.17
C PHE A 255 24.02 13.17 11.88
N GLU A 256 25.18 13.83 11.79
CA GLU A 256 25.37 15.20 12.28
C GLU A 256 24.41 16.17 11.59
N LYS A 257 24.26 16.06 10.27
CA LYS A 257 23.29 16.87 9.52
C LYS A 257 21.85 16.59 9.95
N SER A 258 21.50 15.33 10.20
CA SER A 258 20.20 14.97 10.75
C SER A 258 19.96 15.61 12.13
N LEU A 259 20.93 15.54 13.05
CA LEU A 259 20.84 16.17 14.38
C LEU A 259 20.78 17.70 14.32
N GLN A 260 21.46 18.32 13.35
CA GLN A 260 21.37 19.76 13.13
C GLN A 260 19.94 20.18 12.76
N LEU A 261 19.25 19.37 11.95
CA LEU A 261 17.89 19.61 11.51
C LEU A 261 16.85 19.20 12.57
N ASN A 262 17.16 18.20 13.39
CA ASN A 262 16.33 17.73 14.50
C ASN A 262 17.21 17.27 15.67
N SER A 263 17.37 18.12 16.68
CA SER A 263 18.17 17.84 17.88
C SER A 263 17.67 16.64 18.69
N ASP A 264 16.40 16.25 18.51
CA ASP A 264 15.74 15.19 19.26
C ASP A 264 15.84 13.82 18.56
N ASN A 265 16.53 13.72 17.41
CA ASN A 265 16.77 12.44 16.76
C ASN A 265 17.71 11.54 17.60
N ALA A 266 17.11 10.74 18.49
CA ALA A 266 17.83 9.82 19.35
C ALA A 266 18.63 8.76 18.56
N HIS A 267 18.10 8.31 17.42
CA HIS A 267 18.77 7.33 16.56
C HIS A 267 20.10 7.87 16.02
N ALA A 268 20.11 9.06 15.41
CA ALA A 268 21.35 9.66 14.91
C ALA A 268 22.40 9.88 16.03
N ARG A 269 21.96 10.25 17.24
CA ARG A 269 22.86 10.40 18.39
C ARG A 269 23.49 9.07 18.81
N GLU A 270 22.68 8.01 18.85
CA GLU A 270 23.17 6.66 19.14
C GLU A 270 24.18 6.21 18.09
N MET A 271 23.87 6.39 16.81
CA MET A 271 24.77 5.98 15.71
C MET A 271 26.10 6.72 15.74
N LEU A 272 26.11 8.02 16.04
CA LEU A 272 27.34 8.79 16.19
C LEU A 272 28.21 8.29 17.35
N GLU A 273 27.60 7.93 18.48
CA GLU A 273 28.36 7.36 19.60
C GLU A 273 28.94 6.00 19.23
N LYS A 274 28.18 5.13 18.55
CA LYS A 274 28.68 3.84 18.04
C LYS A 274 29.85 4.01 17.07
N ILE A 275 29.77 4.97 16.14
CA ILE A 275 30.86 5.31 15.23
C ILE A 275 32.09 5.79 16.00
N ARG A 276 31.92 6.63 17.03
CA ARG A 276 33.00 7.20 17.84
C ARG A 276 33.79 6.12 18.60
N VAL A 277 33.11 5.10 19.12
CA VAL A 277 33.75 4.00 19.84
C VAL A 277 34.29 2.89 18.92
N GLY A 278 34.14 3.04 17.59
CA GLY A 278 34.71 2.13 16.60
C GLY A 278 33.96 0.81 16.45
N MET A 279 32.67 0.77 16.78
CA MET A 279 31.84 -0.43 16.55
C MET A 279 31.74 -0.75 15.07
N THR A 280 31.87 -2.04 14.73
CA THR A 280 31.77 -2.52 13.35
C THR A 280 30.32 -2.46 12.86
N PRO A 281 30.05 -2.34 11.54
CA PRO A 281 28.68 -2.32 11.01
C PRO A 281 27.80 -3.49 11.47
N ALA A 282 28.41 -4.67 11.73
CA ALA A 282 27.73 -5.84 12.27
C ALA A 282 27.26 -5.68 13.73
N GLU A 283 27.96 -4.86 14.53
CA GLU A 283 27.62 -4.56 15.93
C GLU A 283 26.64 -3.40 16.06
N VAL A 284 26.37 -2.68 14.97
CA VAL A 284 25.50 -1.50 14.93
C VAL A 284 24.08 -1.82 14.44
N SER A 285 23.90 -2.92 13.70
CA SER A 285 22.57 -3.35 13.21
C SER A 285 21.63 -3.73 14.37
N PRO A 286 20.35 -3.30 14.35
CA PRO A 286 19.38 -3.67 15.40
C PRO A 286 19.07 -5.18 15.40
N ASP A 287 19.30 -5.86 14.28
CA ASP A 287 19.18 -7.30 14.13
C ASP A 287 20.57 -7.94 14.26
N GLY A 288 21.10 -7.97 15.48
CA GLY A 288 22.36 -8.65 15.75
C GLY A 288 22.20 -10.17 15.68
N GLY A 289 22.80 -10.80 14.66
CA GLY A 289 23.07 -12.24 14.60
C GLY A 289 21.96 -13.12 14.01
#